data_AF-A0A6B3ETU5-F1
#
_entry.id   AF-A0A6B3ETU5-F1
#
_cell.length_a   1.000
_cell.length_b   1.000
_cell.length_c   1.000
_cell.angle_alpha   90.00
_cell.angle_beta   90.00
_cell.angle_gamma   90.00
#
_symmetry.space_group_name_H-M   'P 1'
#
loop_
_entity.id
_entity.type
_entity.pdbx_description
1 polymer ?
#
loop_
_entity_poly.entity_id
_entity_poly.type
_entity_poly.pdbx_seq_one_letter_code
_entity_poly.pdbx_strand_id
1 'polypeptide(L)' 'PQGGPTRVGESLGDLVAGIFASWAIGSALFARERTGRGRYVDVAMFDALVALQVTSLSLLTATGALPGRVGNRHP' A
#
# COMPACT_ATOMS: atom_id res chain seq x y z
N PRO A 1 -18.84 -7.81 -11.58
CA PRO A 1 -19.17 -6.44 -11.10
C PRO A 1 -20.47 -6.36 -10.29
N GLN A 2 -21.52 -7.12 -10.65
CA GLN A 2 -22.84 -6.99 -10.01
C GLN A 2 -22.94 -7.58 -8.59
N GLY A 3 -21.95 -8.36 -8.13
CA GLY A 3 -21.86 -8.83 -6.75
C GLY A 3 -21.44 -7.73 -5.75
N GLY A 4 -21.62 -8.00 -4.46
CA GLY A 4 -21.14 -7.15 -3.37
C GLY A 4 -19.60 -7.10 -3.27
N PRO A 5 -19.05 -6.20 -2.44
CA PRO A 5 -17.61 -6.18 -2.17
C PRO A 5 -17.16 -7.49 -1.52
N THR A 6 -16.04 -8.04 -1.98
CA THR A 6 -15.44 -9.27 -1.44
C THR A 6 -14.07 -8.95 -0.86
N ARG A 7 -13.72 -9.63 0.24
CA ARG A 7 -12.34 -9.60 0.75
C ARG A 7 -11.41 -10.22 -0.30
N VAL A 8 -10.18 -9.71 -0.38
CA VAL A 8 -9.12 -10.43 -1.12
C VAL A 8 -8.83 -11.75 -0.40
N GLY A 9 -8.54 -12.81 -1.17
CA GLY A 9 -8.37 -14.16 -0.65
C GLY A 9 -7.21 -14.34 0.35
N GLU A 10 -6.31 -13.37 0.42
CA GLU A 10 -5.13 -13.38 1.27
C GLU A 10 -5.12 -12.18 2.24
N SER A 11 -4.29 -12.24 3.28
CA SER A 11 -4.08 -11.10 4.19
C SER A 11 -3.12 -10.07 3.58
N LEU A 12 -3.58 -9.36 2.55
CA LEU A 12 -2.75 -8.35 1.87
C LEU A 12 -2.28 -7.24 2.79
N GLY A 13 -3.07 -6.85 3.80
CA GLY A 13 -2.69 -5.81 4.75
C GLY A 13 -1.43 -6.19 5.53
N ASP A 14 -1.42 -7.39 6.11
CA ASP A 14 -0.28 -7.90 6.85
C ASP A 14 0.95 -8.08 5.95
N LEU A 15 0.74 -8.67 4.76
CA LEU A 15 1.83 -8.97 3.82
C LEU A 15 2.52 -7.69 3.35
N VAL A 16 1.76 -6.70 2.91
CA VAL A 16 2.34 -5.48 2.34
C VAL A 16 2.89 -4.55 3.42
N ALA A 17 2.26 -4.50 4.60
CA ALA A 17 2.86 -3.83 5.76
C ALA A 17 4.20 -4.47 6.15
N GLY A 18 4.30 -5.80 6.15
CA GLY A 18 5.55 -6.51 6.41
C GLY A 18 6.65 -6.17 5.40
N ILE A 19 6.31 -6.11 4.11
CA ILE A 19 7.25 -5.69 3.05
C ILE A 19 7.73 -4.25 3.30
N PHE A 20 6.82 -3.29 3.53
CA PHE A 20 7.21 -1.91 3.79
C PHE A 20 8.04 -1.77 5.06
N ALA A 21 7.72 -2.51 6.12
CA ALA A 21 8.52 -2.55 7.33
C ALA A 21 9.93 -3.07 7.06
N SER A 22 10.08 -4.14 6.26
CA SER A 22 11.40 -4.66 5.89
C SER A 22 12.26 -3.62 5.15
N TRP A 23 11.67 -2.88 4.22
CA TRP A 23 12.36 -1.83 3.47
C TRP A 23 12.70 -0.62 4.34
N ALA A 24 11.78 -0.21 5.22
CA ALA A 24 11.99 0.89 6.15
C ALA A 24 13.11 0.57 7.15
N ILE A 25 13.16 -0.65 7.68
CA ILE A 25 14.24 -1.12 8.56
C ILE A 25 15.58 -1.12 7.82
N GLY A 26 15.63 -1.69 6.61
CA GLY A 26 16.86 -1.69 5.80
C GLY A 26 17.37 -0.27 5.51
N SER A 27 16.46 0.64 5.16
CA SER A 27 16.77 2.05 4.92
C SER A 27 17.26 2.76 6.19
N ALA A 28 16.65 2.48 7.34
CA ALA A 28 17.04 3.04 8.62
C ALA A 28 18.43 2.56 9.05
N LEU A 29 18.75 1.28 8.85
CA LEU A 29 20.09 0.73 9.12
C LEU A 29 21.15 1.36 8.21
N PHE A 30 20.85 1.49 6.91
CA PHE A 30 21.74 2.16 5.96
C PHE A 30 22.01 3.62 6.35
N ALA A 31 20.97 4.36 6.75
CA ALA A 31 21.13 5.73 7.24
C ALA A 31 21.92 5.80 8.55
N ARG A 32 21.75 4.81 9.44
CA ARG A 32 22.51 4.70 10.69
C ARG A 32 24.00 4.52 10.44
N GLU A 33 24.40 3.77 9.42
CA GLU A 33 25.82 3.56 9.09
C GLU A 33 26.57 4.88 8.86
N ARG A 34 25.91 5.87 8.25
CA ARG A 34 26.50 7.18 7.94
C ARG A 34 26.36 8.19 9.06
N THR A 35 25.30 8.08 9.85
CA THR A 35 24.91 9.11 10.83
C THR A 35 25.17 8.71 12.29
N GLY A 36 25.41 7.43 12.54
CA GLY A 36 25.48 6.84 13.88
C GLY A 36 24.14 6.81 14.64
N ARG A 37 23.03 7.29 14.05
CA ARG A 37 21.74 7.48 14.74
C ARG A 37 20.68 6.50 14.24
N GLY A 38 20.00 5.85 15.17
CA GLY A 38 18.81 5.04 14.88
C GLY A 38 17.61 5.90 14.45
N ARG A 39 16.57 5.25 13.95
CA ARG A 39 15.30 5.86 13.54
C ARG A 39 14.13 5.08 14.14
N TYR A 40 13.07 5.80 14.49
CA TYR A 40 11.77 5.20 14.75
C TYR A 40 11.08 4.94 13.41
N VAL A 41 10.56 3.73 13.22
CA VAL A 41 9.87 3.31 12.00
C VAL A 41 8.43 3.04 12.39
N ASP A 42 7.50 3.74 11.72
CA ASP A 42 6.07 3.55 11.85
C ASP A 42 5.52 3.09 10.50
N VAL A 43 4.75 2.00 10.52
CA VAL A 43 4.20 1.36 9.32
C VAL A 43 2.76 1.01 9.61
N ALA A 44 1.84 1.79 9.05
CA ALA A 44 0.42 1.52 9.13
C ALA A 44 -0.02 0.57 8.01
N MET A 45 -0.76 -0.49 8.37
CA MET A 45 -1.36 -1.41 7.38
C MET A 45 -2.32 -0.70 6.42
N PHE A 46 -2.99 0.36 6.90
CA PHE A 46 -3.87 1.16 6.07
C PHE A 46 -3.10 1.87 4.95
N ASP A 47 -2.02 2.57 5.30
CA ASP A 47 -1.17 3.27 4.33
C ASP A 47 -0.57 2.29 3.32
N ALA A 48 -0.17 1.11 3.78
CA ALA A 48 0.33 0.04 2.94
C ALA A 48 -0.70 -0.40 1.88
N LEU A 49 -1.97 -0.57 2.27
CA LEU A 49 -3.05 -0.93 1.35
C LEU A 49 -3.43 0.22 0.40
N VAL A 50 -3.42 1.46 0.89
CA VAL A 50 -3.68 2.66 0.07
C VAL A 50 -2.61 2.82 -1.00
N ALA A 51 -1.34 2.56 -0.68
CA ALA A 51 -0.24 2.64 -1.64
C ALA A 51 -0.40 1.68 -2.84
N LEU A 52 -1.13 0.57 -2.68
CA LEU A 52 -1.42 -0.38 -3.77
C LEU A 52 -2.56 0.08 -4.69
N GLN A 53 -3.31 1.11 -4.32
CA GLN A 53 -4.48 1.59 -5.09
C GLN A 53 -4.08 2.48 -6.27
N VAL A 54 -2.98 2.17 -6.97
CA VAL A 54 -2.39 3.04 -8.01
C VAL A 54 -3.41 3.45 -9.08
N THR A 55 -4.09 2.48 -9.70
CA THR A 55 -5.07 2.75 -10.76
C THR A 55 -6.32 3.45 -10.23
N SER A 56 -6.84 3.00 -9.09
CA SER A 56 -8.04 3.55 -8.46
C SER A 56 -7.84 5.01 -8.04
N LEU A 57 -6.70 5.31 -7.41
CA LEU A 57 -6.30 6.66 -7.02
C LEU A 57 -6.06 7.54 -8.25
N SER A 58 -5.40 7.03 -9.29
CA SER A 58 -5.18 7.78 -10.53
C SER A 58 -6.48 8.17 -11.23
N LEU A 59 -7.46 7.27 -11.26
CA LEU A 59 -8.80 7.59 -11.80
C LEU A 59 -9.48 8.68 -10.98
N LEU A 60 -9.44 8.56 -9.66
CA LEU A 60 -10.04 9.55 -8.75
C LEU A 60 -9.38 10.93 -8.91
N THR A 61 -8.05 10.99 -8.94
CA THR A 61 -7.32 12.27 -9.03
C THR A 61 -7.43 12.91 -10.40
N ALA A 62 -7.48 12.12 -11.48
CA ALA A 62 -7.57 12.65 -12.83
C ALA A 62 -8.98 13.11 -13.22
N THR A 63 -10.03 12.42 -12.73
CA THR A 63 -11.41 12.63 -13.20
C THR A 63 -12.35 13.16 -12.13
N GLY A 64 -11.97 13.09 -10.85
CA GLY A 64 -12.86 13.36 -9.71
C GLY A 64 -13.91 12.26 -9.47
N ALA A 65 -13.99 11.23 -10.33
CA ALA A 65 -14.94 10.15 -10.20
C ALA A 65 -14.44 9.06 -9.26
N LEU A 66 -15.33 8.57 -8.38
CA LEU A 66 -15.01 7.46 -7.49
C LEU A 66 -14.79 6.17 -8.31
N PRO A 67 -13.68 5.44 -8.10
CA PRO A 67 -13.41 4.20 -8.81
C PRO A 67 -14.42 3.12 -8.41
N GLY A 68 -14.91 2.39 -9.41
CA GLY A 68 -15.89 1.32 -9.26
C GLY A 68 -15.30 -0.08 -9.41
N ARG A 69 -16.07 -1.10 -9.03
CA ARG A 69 -15.69 -2.50 -9.27
C ARG A 69 -15.79 -2.84 -10.76
N VAL A 70 -14.66 -3.12 -11.41
CA VAL A 70 -14.61 -3.47 -12.85
C VAL A 70 -14.59 -4.99 -13.14
N GLY A 71 -14.38 -5.83 -12.12
CA GLY A 71 -14.24 -7.27 -12.30
C GLY A 71 -12.91 -7.63 -12.98
N ASN A 72 -12.92 -8.62 -13.87
CA ASN A 72 -11.70 -9.14 -14.51
C ASN A 72 -11.23 -8.30 -15.72
N ARG A 73 -11.94 -7.23 -16.08
CA ARG A 73 -11.55 -6.33 -17.18
C ARG A 73 -10.52 -5.33 -16.68
N HIS A 74 -9.47 -5.08 -17.47
CA HIS A 74 -8.62 -3.91 -17.21
C HIS A 74 -9.46 -2.63 -17.35
N PRO A 75 -9.44 -1.73 -16.36
CA PRO A 75 -10.17 -0.47 -16.41
C PRO A 75 -9.78 0.37 -17.63
#